data_AF-A0A7I8MU17-F1
#
_entry.id   AF-A0A7I8MU17-F1
#
_cell.length_a   1.000
_cell.length_b   1.000
_cell.length_c   1.000
_cell.angle_alpha   90.00
_cell.angle_beta   90.00
_cell.angle_gamma   90.00
#
_symmetry.space_group_name_H-M   'P 1'
#
loop_
_entity.id
_entity.type
_entity.pdbx_description
1 polymer ?
#
loop_
_entity_poly.entity_id
_entity_poly.type
_entity_poly.pdbx_seq_one_letter_code
_entity_poly.pdbx_strand_id
1 'polypeptide(L)' 'MAIKVSGDYRSVAFFFERLSRLSRIVNIRNIKMRPEEEAGKLSTECTAVTYRFIDAPKKQPAKKKRK' A
#
# COMPACT_ATOMS: atom_id res chain seq x y z
N MET A 1 0.71 -5.05 -1.00
CA MET A 1 -0.22 -5.43 -2.09
C MET A 1 0.21 -4.72 -3.36
N ALA A 2 0.26 -5.41 -4.50
CA ALA A 2 0.48 -4.78 -5.80
C ALA A 2 -0.86 -4.31 -6.37
N ILE A 3 -0.89 -3.10 -6.91
CA ILE A 3 -2.06 -2.46 -7.51
C ILE A 3 -1.69 -2.13 -8.95
N LYS A 4 -2.56 -2.50 -9.89
CA LYS A 4 -2.45 -2.12 -11.29
C LYS A 4 -3.72 -1.37 -11.69
N VAL A 5 -3.55 -0.17 -12.25
CA VAL A 5 -4.63 0.71 -12.68
C VAL A 5 -4.34 1.14 -14.10
N SER A 6 -5.31 1.00 -15.01
CA SER A 6 -5.25 1.53 -16.36
C SER A 6 -6.23 2.69 -16.52
N GLY A 7 -5.80 3.76 -17.19
CA GLY A 7 -6.66 4.90 -17.50
C GLY A 7 -5.86 6.14 -17.87
N ASP A 8 -6.55 7.24 -18.12
CA ASP A 8 -5.90 8.51 -18.46
C ASP A 8 -5.09 9.06 -17.28
N TYR A 9 -4.12 9.93 -17.57
CA TYR A 9 -3.30 10.60 -16.55
C TYR A 9 -4.14 11.25 -15.44
N ARG A 10 -5.24 11.90 -15.84
CA ARG A 10 -6.15 12.56 -14.90
C ARG A 10 -6.85 11.56 -13.97
N SER A 11 -7.23 10.39 -14.48
CA SER A 11 -7.86 9.33 -13.70
C SER A 11 -6.89 8.73 -12.68
N VAL A 12 -5.62 8.57 -13.05
CA VAL A 12 -4.55 8.15 -12.14
C VAL A 12 -4.33 9.19 -11.04
N ALA A 13 -4.37 10.49 -11.35
CA ALA A 13 -4.28 11.55 -10.35
C ALA A 13 -5.44 11.51 -9.34
N PHE A 14 -6.68 11.35 -9.82
CA PHE A 14 -7.86 11.19 -8.95
C PHE A 14 -7.78 9.94 -8.07
N PHE A 15 -7.19 8.86 -8.56
CA PHE A 15 -6.96 7.65 -7.77
C PHE A 15 -6.05 7.95 -6.57
N PHE A 16 -4.91 8.61 -6.78
CA PHE A 16 -3.99 8.99 -5.70
C PHE A 16 -4.60 10.02 -4.74
N GLU A 17 -5.41 10.94 -5.24
CA GLU A 17 -6.17 11.87 -4.41
C GLU A 17 -7.15 11.16 -3.47
N ARG A 18 -7.85 10.12 -3.95
CA ARG A 18 -8.74 9.32 -3.10
C ARG A 18 -7.97 8.52 -2.06
N LEU A 19 -6.77 8.03 -2.42
CA LEU A 19 -5.90 7.33 -1.48
C LEU A 19 -5.38 8.23 -0.37
N SER A 20 -5.05 9.50 -0.67
CA SER A 20 -4.52 10.44 0.33
C SER A 20 -5.58 10.87 1.36
N ARG A 21 -6.87 10.77 1.01
CA ARG A 21 -8.01 11.07 1.90
C ARG A 21 -8.39 9.92 2.83
N LEU A 22 -7.71 8.78 2.76
CA LEU A 22 -7.99 7.65 3.67
C LEU A 22 -7.58 8.02 5.11
N SER A 23 -8.42 7.65 6.08
CA SER A 23 -8.19 7.90 7.52
C SER A 23 -7.08 7.03 8.16
N ARG A 24 -6.19 6.46 7.33
CA ARG A 24 -5.11 5.56 7.75
C ARG A 24 -3.85 5.84 6.96
N ILE A 25 -2.69 5.52 7.55
CA ILE A 25 -1.40 5.71 6.91
C ILE A 25 -1.20 4.64 5.83
N VAL A 26 -1.19 5.06 4.57
CA VAL A 26 -0.89 4.21 3.41
C VAL A 26 0.39 4.71 2.75
N ASN A 27 1.41 3.85 2.68
CA ASN A 27 2.62 4.12 1.92
C ASN A 27 2.52 3.50 0.53
N ILE A 28 2.62 4.33 -0.50
CA ILE A 28 2.71 3.87 -1.88
C ILE A 28 4.18 3.82 -2.30
N ARG A 29 4.64 2.66 -2.74
CA ARG A 29 6.01 2.43 -3.20
C ARG A 29 6.02 1.90 -4.63
N ASN A 30 7.16 2.04 -5.30
CA ASN A 30 7.43 1.45 -6.63
C ASN A 30 6.39 1.84 -7.69
N ILE A 31 6.07 3.13 -7.79
CA ILE A 31 5.14 3.63 -8.80
C ILE A 31 5.84 3.56 -10.17
N LYS A 32 5.25 2.82 -11.10
CA LYS A 32 5.68 2.71 -12.49
C LYS A 32 4.49 3.07 -13.37
N MET A 33 4.68 4.04 -14.26
CA MET A 33 3.67 4.41 -15.26
C MET A 33 4.23 4.10 -16.64
N ARG A 34 3.44 3.42 -17.48
CA ARG A 34 3.78 3.13 -18.87
C ARG A 34 2.61 3.50 -19.77
N PRO A 35 2.85 4.14 -20.93
CA PRO A 35 1.82 4.27 -21.95
C PRO A 35 1.42 2.89 -22.45
N GLU A 36 0.11 2.69 -22.64
CA GLU A 36 -0.41 1.54 -23.38
C GLU A 36 -0.42 1.83 -24.89
N GLU A 37 -0.62 0.79 -25.70
CA GLU A 37 -0.70 0.91 -27.16
C GLU A 37 -1.85 1.82 -27.61
N GLU A 38 -2.90 1.93 -26.78
CA GLU A 38 -4.02 2.81 -27.02
C GLU A 38 -3.69 4.25 -26.60
N ALA A 39 -3.79 5.18 -27.55
CA ALA A 39 -3.48 6.59 -27.34
C ALA A 39 -4.30 7.17 -26.18
N GLY A 40 -3.60 7.72 -25.18
CA GLY A 40 -4.20 8.37 -24.01
C GLY A 40 -4.28 7.50 -22.76
N LYS A 41 -4.11 6.18 -22.87
CA LYS A 41 -4.14 5.28 -21.72
C LYS A 41 -2.76 5.08 -21.09
N LEU A 42 -2.71 5.16 -19.77
CA LEU A 42 -1.54 4.87 -18.95
C LEU A 42 -1.82 3.67 -18.05
N SER A 43 -0.95 2.67 -18.12
CA SER A 43 -0.88 1.59 -17.14
C SER A 43 0.01 2.02 -15.98
N THR A 44 -0.55 2.09 -14.78
CA THR A 44 0.15 2.42 -13.54
C THR A 44 0.21 1.20 -12.63
N GLU A 45 1.42 0.79 -12.26
CA GLU A 45 1.69 -0.27 -11.30
C GLU A 45 2.30 0.34 -10.03
N CYS A 46 1.77 0.01 -8.86
CA CYS A 46 2.31 0.48 -7.58
C CYS A 46 2.10 -0.55 -6.47
N THR A 47 2.82 -0.39 -5.36
CA THR A 47 2.68 -1.23 -4.17
C THR A 47 2.16 -0.42 -3.00
N ALA A 48 1.01 -0.81 -2.46
CA ALA A 48 0.47 -0.21 -1.24
C ALA A 48 0.90 -1.03 -0.01
N VAL A 49 1.44 -0.32 0.98
CA VAL A 49 1.88 -0.85 2.27
C VAL A 49 1.19 -0.08 3.39
N THR A 50 0.51 -0.80 4.28
CA THR A 50 -0.07 -0.26 5.51
C THR A 50 0.66 -0.87 6.70
N TYR A 51 1.01 -0.04 7.66
CA TYR A 51 1.62 -0.50 8.90
C TYR A 51 0.53 -0.53 9.97
N ARG A 52 0.45 -1.63 10.70
CA ARG A 52 -0.37 -1.74 11.91
C ARG A 52 0.56 -2.12 13.04
N PHE A 53 0.52 -1.36 14.13
CA PHE A 53 1.22 -1.75 15.35
C PHE A 53 0.55 -3.00 15.91
N ILE A 54 1.35 -4.03 16.15
CA ILE A 54 0.94 -5.26 16.83
C ILE A 54 1.57 -5.20 18.22
N ASP A 55 0.72 -5.10 19.25
CA ASP A 55 1.18 -5.28 20.63
C ASP A 55 1.82 -6.67 20.74
N ALA A 56 3.12 -6.70 21.08
CA ALA A 56 3.81 -7.95 21.30
C ALA A 56 3.04 -8.77 22.35
N PRO A 57 2.80 -10.08 22.15
CA PRO A 57 2.27 -10.90 23.23
C PRO A 57 3.24 -10.78 24.39
N LYS A 58 2.75 -10.31 25.56
CA LYS A 58 3.52 -10.28 26.80
C LYS A 58 4.16 -11.65 26.97
N LYS A 59 5.49 -11.74 26.82
CA LYS A 59 6.25 -12.93 27.22
C LYS A 59 5.90 -13.18 28.69
N GLN A 60 5.05 -14.18 28.94
CA GLN A 60 4.78 -14.62 30.30
C GLN A 60 6.13 -15.01 30.91
N PRO A 61 6.51 -14.49 32.08
CA PRO A 61 7.77 -14.83 32.70
C PRO A 61 7.77 -16.34 32.97
N ALA A 62 8.73 -17.05 32.39
CA ALA A 62 8.92 -18.47 32.63
C ALA A 62 9.08 -18.69 34.14
N LYS A 63 8.11 -19.38 34.75
CA LYS A 63 8.20 -19.84 36.14
C LYS A 63 9.44 -20.74 36.25
N LYS A 64 10.51 -20.23 36.87
CA LYS A 64 11.64 -21.04 37.34
C LYS A 64 11.10 -22.11 38.29
N LYS A 65 10.96 -23.35 37.81
CA LYS A 65 10.84 -24.52 38.68
C LYS A 65 12.24 -24.81 39.25
N ARG A 66 12.44 -24.52 40.54
CA ARG A 66 13.46 -25.17 41.36
C ARG A 66 12.98 -26.60 41.64
N LYS A 67 13.74 -27.60 41.23
CA LYS A 67 13.87 -28.91 41.88
C LYS A 67 15.20 -29.51 41.47
#